data_AF-A0A3D3TLR9-F1
#
_entry.id   AF-A0A3D3TLR9-F1
#
_cell.length_a   1.000
_cell.length_b   1.000
_cell.length_c   1.000
_cell.angle_alpha   90.00
_cell.angle_beta   90.00
_cell.angle_gamma   90.00
#
_symmetry.space_group_name_H-M   'P 1'
#
loop_
_entity.id
_entity.type
_entity.pdbx_description
1 polymer ?
#
loop_
_entity_poly.entity_id
_entity_poly.type
_entity_poly.pdbx_seq_one_letter_code
_entity_poly.pdbx_strand_id
1 'polypeptide(L)' 'INVELFSGEHKTYLITHDGSRHGGGDREIIRDFVRYLEGRTGPLSTSFDNSLQSHLMCWAAENSRLMGGMPIDPWSLAEL' A
#
# COMPACT_ATOMS: atom_id res chain seq x y z
N ILE A 1 2.79 5.49 23.89
CA ILE A 1 1.45 4.86 23.83
C ILE A 1 1.41 3.65 24.75
N ASN A 2 0.27 3.41 25.40
CA ASN A 2 0.05 2.21 26.20
C ASN A 2 -0.74 1.22 25.34
N VAL A 3 -0.16 0.05 25.11
CA VAL A 3 -0.80 -1.01 24.33
C VAL A 3 -1.03 -2.19 25.27
N GLU A 4 -2.28 -2.62 25.33
CA GLU A 4 -2.66 -3.88 25.97
C GLU A 4 -2.62 -4.96 24.88
N LEU A 5 -1.71 -5.92 25.07
CA LEU A 5 -1.58 -7.04 24.15
C LEU A 5 -2.67 -8.07 24.45
N PHE A 6 -3.04 -8.86 23.43
CA PHE A 6 -4.04 -9.91 23.59
C PHE A 6 -3.66 -10.97 24.65
N SER A 7 -2.38 -11.05 25.01
CA SER A 7 -1.88 -11.87 26.12
C SER A 7 -2.22 -11.31 27.52
N GLY A 8 -2.82 -10.12 27.61
CA GLY A 8 -3.03 -9.39 28.86
C GLY A 8 -1.78 -8.65 29.36
N GLU A 9 -0.67 -8.68 28.61
CA GLU A 9 0.54 -7.94 28.93
C GLU A 9 0.38 -6.47 28.54
N HIS A 10 0.77 -5.56 29.44
CA HIS A 10 0.81 -4.13 29.16
C HIS A 10 2.23 -3.71 28.79
N LYS A 11 2.40 -3.10 27.61
CA LYS A 11 3.66 -2.47 27.21
C LYS A 11 3.47 -0.99 26.95
N THR A 12 4.35 -0.19 27.55
CA THR A 12 4.46 1.23 27.28
C THR A 12 5.55 1.45 26.24
N TYR A 13 5.15 1.96 25.07
CA TYR A 13 6.06 2.35 24.01
C TYR A 13 6.29 3.86 24.06
N LEU A 14 7.54 4.28 24.25
CA LEU A 14 7.97 5.64 23.97
C LEU A 14 8.07 5.80 22.46
N ILE A 15 7.05 6.41 21.85
CA ILE A 15 7.09 6.76 20.44
C ILE A 15 7.75 8.13 20.33
N THR A 16 8.99 8.15 19.89
CA THR A 16 9.65 9.37 19.43
C THR A 16 9.23 9.60 17.98
N HIS A 17 8.42 10.62 17.73
CA HIS A 17 8.09 11.03 16.36
C HIS A 17 9.21 11.93 15.86
N ASP A 18 10.03 11.41 14.94
CA ASP A 18 11.15 12.12 14.30
C ASP A 18 10.70 13.16 13.24
N GLY A 19 9.39 13.46 13.18
CA GLY A 19 8.80 14.28 12.12
C GLY A 19 8.71 13.60 10.75
N SER A 20 9.21 12.37 10.57
CA SER A 20 9.04 11.62 9.33
C SER A 20 7.57 11.21 9.17
N ARG A 21 6.86 11.91 8.28
CA ARG A 21 5.47 11.62 7.96
C ARG A 21 5.40 10.47 6.95
N HIS A 22 5.73 9.25 7.39
CA HIS A 22 5.50 8.05 6.58
C HIS A 22 4.10 7.42 6.83
N GLY A 23 3.46 7.74 7.95
CA GLY A 23 2.11 7.23 8.30
C GLY A 23 0.93 8.06 7.78
N GLY A 24 1.17 9.04 6.89
CA GLY A 24 0.13 9.94 6.39
C GLY A 24 -0.75 9.33 5.29
N GLY A 25 -0.28 8.26 4.62
CA GLY A 25 -0.96 7.67 3.46
C GLY A 25 -2.33 7.08 3.80
N ASP A 26 -2.40 6.26 4.85
CA ASP A 26 -3.64 5.54 5.23
C ASP A 26 -4.80 6.49 5.49
N ARG A 27 -4.54 7.59 6.20
CA ARG A 27 -5.57 8.60 6.52
C ARG A 27 -6.16 9.20 5.24
N GLU A 28 -5.33 9.46 4.25
CA GLU A 28 -5.76 10.08 3.00
C GLU A 28 -6.47 9.06 2.10
N ILE A 29 -6.02 7.80 2.06
CA ILE A 29 -6.69 6.69 1.37
C ILE A 29 -8.10 6.48 1.91
N ILE A 30 -8.26 6.38 3.24
CA ILE A 30 -9.59 6.21 3.87
C ILE A 30 -10.48 7.42 3.61
N ARG A 31 -9.92 8.63 3.68
CA ARG A 31 -10.67 9.85 3.39
C ARG A 31 -11.17 9.89 1.94
N ASP A 32 -10.34 9.50 0.98
CA ASP A 32 -10.70 9.45 -0.43
C ASP A 32 -11.78 8.40 -0.70
N PHE A 33 -11.70 7.23 -0.04
CA PHE A 33 -12.73 6.19 -0.11
C PHE A 33 -14.09 6.67 0.43
N VAL A 34 -14.14 7.33 1.59
CA VAL A 34 -15.38 7.87 2.16
C VAL A 34 -16.00 8.91 1.23
N ARG A 35 -15.19 9.83 0.69
CA ARG A 35 -15.66 10.84 -0.28
C ARG A 35 -16.30 10.22 -1.51
N TYR A 36 -15.69 9.15 -2.04
CA TYR A 36 -16.24 8.40 -3.16
C TYR A 36 -17.62 7.79 -2.83
N LEU A 37 -17.78 7.17 -1.66
CA LEU A 37 -19.06 6.60 -1.21
C LEU A 37 -20.16 7.66 -1.05
N GLU A 38 -19.81 8.89 -0.68
CA GLU A 38 -20.74 10.01 -0.57
C GLU A 38 -21.07 10.67 -1.91
N GLY A 39 -20.57 10.14 -3.04
CA GLY A 39 -20.79 10.71 -4.37
C GLY A 39 -20.00 12.01 -4.62
N ARG A 40 -18.99 12.32 -3.78
CA ARG A 40 -18.06 13.42 -4.04
C ARG A 40 -17.07 12.95 -5.10
N THR A 41 -17.41 13.16 -6.37
CA THR A 41 -16.70 12.57 -7.51
C THR A 41 -15.37 13.26 -7.79
N GLY A 42 -14.29 12.49 -7.66
CA GLY A 42 -12.93 12.80 -8.08
C GLY A 42 -12.15 11.50 -8.32
N PRO A 43 -11.03 11.53 -9.06
CA PRO A 43 -10.23 10.33 -9.30
C PRO A 43 -9.71 9.75 -7.98
N LEU A 44 -9.98 8.45 -7.76
CA LEU A 44 -9.44 7.71 -6.62
C LEU A 44 -7.94 7.53 -6.77
N SER A 45 -7.19 7.78 -5.70
CA SER A 45 -5.75 7.52 -5.63
C SER A 45 -5.41 6.03 -5.78
N THR A 46 -6.34 5.14 -5.42
CA THR A 46 -6.21 3.69 -5.49
C THR A 46 -7.31 3.09 -6.38
N SER A 47 -7.27 3.35 -7.69
CA SER A 47 -8.16 2.67 -8.64
C SER A 47 -7.83 1.17 -8.74
N PHE A 48 -8.75 0.40 -9.34
CA PHE A 48 -8.51 -1.00 -9.66
C PHE A 48 -7.26 -1.18 -10.53
N ASP A 49 -7.14 -0.40 -11.61
CA ASP A 49 -6.01 -0.50 -12.56
C ASP A 49 -4.67 -0.19 -11.87
N ASN A 50 -4.62 0.85 -11.03
CA ASN A 50 -3.43 1.19 -10.25
C ASN A 50 -3.06 0.06 -9.27
N SER A 51 -4.07 -0.52 -8.63
CA SER A 51 -3.88 -1.64 -7.69
C SER A 51 -3.37 -2.88 -8.42
N LEU A 52 -3.91 -3.19 -9.60
CA LEU A 52 -3.48 -4.31 -10.44
C LEU A 52 -2.03 -4.14 -10.91
N GLN A 53 -1.68 -2.95 -11.41
CA GLN A 53 -0.31 -2.66 -11.86
C GLN A 53 0.72 -2.96 -10.78
N SER A 54 0.46 -2.60 -9.52
CA SER A 54 1.39 -2.87 -8.41
C SER A 54 1.61 -4.37 -8.14
N HIS A 55 0.58 -5.20 -8.29
CA HIS A 55 0.70 -6.65 -8.18
C HIS A 55 1.51 -7.24 -9.35
N LEU A 56 1.23 -6.77 -10.57
CA LEU A 56 1.97 -7.17 -11.77
C LEU A 56 3.45 -6.78 -11.67
N MET A 57 3.77 -5.61 -11.10
CA MET A 57 5.15 -5.20 -10.85
C MET A 57 5.90 -6.17 -9.92
N CYS A 58 5.25 -6.67 -8.86
CA CYS A 58 5.85 -7.66 -7.98
C CYS A 58 6.21 -8.95 -8.73
N TRP A 59 5.33 -9.43 -9.61
CA TRP A 59 5.62 -10.60 -10.44
C TRP A 59 6.70 -10.33 -11.49
N ALA A 60 6.69 -9.17 -12.13
CA ALA A 60 7.72 -8.78 -13.09
C ALA A 60 9.10 -8.69 -12.42
N ALA A 61 9.17 -8.15 -11.20
CA ALA A 61 10.40 -8.09 -10.42
C ALA A 61 10.94 -9.48 -10.06
N GLU A 62 10.06 -10.41 -9.68
CA GLU A 62 10.47 -11.78 -9.37
C GLU A 62 10.96 -12.53 -10.62
N ASN A 63 10.26 -12.40 -11.75
CA ASN A 63 10.72 -12.97 -13.01
C ASN A 63 12.06 -12.33 -13.44
N SER A 64 12.23 -11.02 -13.27
CA SER A 64 13.48 -10.32 -13.56
C SER A 64 14.63 -10.88 -12.71
N ARG A 65 14.41 -11.10 -11.41
CA ARG A 65 15.38 -11.71 -10.49
C ARG A 65 15.82 -13.10 -10.96
N LEU A 66 14.88 -13.92 -11.43
CA LEU A 66 15.17 -15.26 -11.97
C LEU A 66 15.91 -15.22 -13.32
N MET A 67 15.68 -14.17 -14.12
CA MET A 67 16.30 -13.95 -15.43
C MET A 67 17.56 -13.08 -15.39
N GLY A 68 18.23 -12.98 -14.23
CA GLY A 68 19.49 -12.24 -14.11
C GLY A 68 19.34 -10.72 -14.18
N GLY A 69 18.19 -10.18 -13.80
CA GLY A 69 17.90 -8.75 -13.77
C GLY A 69 17.42 -8.18 -15.11
N MET A 70 16.95 -9.03 -16.04
CA MET A 70 16.39 -8.56 -17.31
C MET A 70 15.13 -7.72 -17.07
N PRO A 71 14.96 -6.57 -17.75
CA PRO A 71 13.72 -5.80 -17.65
C PRO A 71 12.52 -6.60 -18.15
N ILE A 72 11.41 -6.56 -17.41
CA ILE A 72 10.15 -7.19 -17.76
C ILE A 72 9.05 -6.15 -17.64
N ASP A 73 8.23 -6.01 -18.69
CA ASP A 73 7.03 -5.19 -18.65
C ASP A 73 5.96 -5.87 -17.77
N PRO A 74 5.50 -5.23 -16.68
CA PRO A 74 4.43 -5.79 -15.85
C PRO A 74 3.16 -6.14 -16.63
N TRP A 75 2.82 -5.38 -17.67
CA TRP A 75 1.57 -5.59 -18.41
C TRP A 75 1.60 -6.81 -19.33
N SER A 76 2.77 -7.28 -19.75
CA SER A 76 2.88 -8.52 -20.54
C SER A 76 2.47 -9.77 -19.75
N LEU A 77 2.32 -9.66 -18.42
CA LEU A 77 1.86 -10.75 -17.54
C LEU A 77 0.34 -10.82 -17.42
N ALA A 78 -0.38 -9.79 -17.86
CA ALA A 78 -1.84 -9.73 -17.79
C ALA A 78 -2.54 -10.34 -19.02
N GLU A 79 -1.80 -10.63 -20.10
CA GLU A 79 -2.31 -11.20 -21.36
C GLU A 79 -2.25 -12.74 -21.42
N LEU A 80 -2.31 -13.42 -20.26
CA LEU A 80 -2.40 -14.89 -20.17
C LEU A 80 -3.81 -15.41 -20.44
#